data_AF-A0A2V6CW19-F1
#
_entry.id   AF-A0A2V6CW19-F1
#
_cell.length_a   1.000
_cell.length_b   1.000
_cell.length_c   1.000
_cell.angle_alpha   90.00
_cell.angle_beta   90.00
_cell.angle_gamma   90.00
#
_symmetry.space_group_name_H-M   'P 1'
#
loop_
_entity.id
_entity.type
_entity.pdbx_description
1 polymer ?
#
loop_
_entity_poly.entity_id
_entity_poly.type
_entity_poly.pdbx_seq_one_letter_code
_entity_poly.pdbx_strand_id
1 'polypeptide(L)'
;MLTIAADDAGARLQRAAIDLEWHADVSSMHSTIEAIVTQNPALAEGLASVWLDLALCERDHASADRALAAVPAEGYGNEGFTFPRAWCSAVIARTHGNEVGARAGFTAARVEAAKFMRDQPIYGPALCVLGLIDAGLGRKEEAIGEGRRAVELLPVSKDAINGALLIEYLAVIYAWCGDKDHAIEQLAIVTDMPSSVNYGQLKLHPYWDPLRGDPRFEKIVASLAPK
;
A
#
# COMPACT_ATOMS: atom_id res chain seq x y z
N MET A 1 8.95 -28.47 -18.92
CA MET A 1 7.56 -27.99 -18.80
C MET A 1 7.32 -27.79 -17.31
N LEU A 2 7.29 -26.55 -16.82
CA LEU A 2 7.02 -26.26 -15.40
C LEU A 2 5.51 -26.43 -15.18
N THR A 3 5.11 -27.50 -14.52
CA THR A 3 3.73 -27.72 -14.06
C THR A 3 3.51 -26.93 -12.78
N ILE A 4 2.66 -25.90 -12.83
CA ILE A 4 2.15 -25.23 -11.62
C ILE A 4 1.27 -26.25 -10.89
N ALA A 5 1.59 -26.56 -9.64
CA ALA A 5 0.77 -27.44 -8.82
C ALA A 5 -0.61 -26.80 -8.61
N ALA A 6 -1.68 -27.60 -8.69
CA ALA A 6 -3.05 -27.09 -8.51
C ALA A 6 -3.31 -26.50 -7.11
N ASP A 7 -2.41 -26.74 -6.15
CA ASP A 7 -2.44 -26.20 -4.79
C ASP A 7 -1.32 -25.18 -4.51
N ASP A 8 -0.77 -24.56 -5.56
CA ASP A 8 0.18 -23.47 -5.40
C ASP A 8 -0.53 -22.24 -4.81
N ALA A 9 -0.15 -21.87 -3.58
CA ALA A 9 -0.73 -20.73 -2.88
C ALA A 9 -0.61 -19.42 -3.69
N GLY A 10 0.51 -19.22 -4.38
CA GLY A 10 0.74 -18.06 -5.24
C GLY A 10 -0.27 -17.99 -6.39
N ALA A 11 -0.44 -19.09 -7.13
CA ALA A 11 -1.40 -19.15 -8.24
C ALA A 11 -2.85 -18.94 -7.77
N ARG A 12 -3.22 -19.47 -6.60
CA ARG A 12 -4.55 -19.26 -6.01
C ARG A 12 -4.78 -17.79 -5.68
N LEU A 13 -3.79 -17.11 -5.09
CA LEU A 13 -3.86 -15.68 -4.76
C LEU A 13 -3.92 -14.81 -6.01
N GLN A 14 -3.08 -15.08 -7.01
CA GLN A 14 -3.07 -14.33 -8.28
C GLN A 14 -4.42 -14.43 -9.00
N ARG A 15 -5.06 -15.61 -8.98
CA ARG A 15 -6.42 -15.75 -9.52
C ARG A 15 -7.44 -14.94 -8.72
N ALA A 16 -7.37 -14.98 -7.40
CA ALA A 16 -8.28 -14.23 -6.53
C ALA A 16 -8.06 -12.71 -6.62
N ALA A 17 -6.84 -12.27 -6.94
CA ALA A 17 -6.51 -10.87 -7.15
C ALA A 17 -7.27 -10.26 -8.34
N ILE A 18 -7.58 -11.06 -9.37
CA ILE A 18 -8.35 -10.57 -10.52
C ILE A 18 -9.72 -10.03 -10.09
N ASP A 19 -10.45 -10.76 -9.24
CA ASP A 19 -11.77 -10.32 -8.76
C ASP A 19 -11.64 -9.05 -7.89
N LEU A 20 -10.61 -9.00 -7.05
CA LEU A 20 -10.33 -7.85 -6.20
C LEU A 20 -9.98 -6.61 -7.03
N GLU A 21 -9.02 -6.72 -7.94
CA GLU A 21 -8.45 -5.60 -8.68
C GLU A 21 -9.38 -5.11 -9.80
N TRP A 22 -10.04 -6.04 -10.50
CA TRP A 22 -10.93 -5.71 -11.60
C TRP A 22 -12.32 -5.34 -11.08
N HIS A 23 -12.91 -6.14 -10.19
CA HIS A 23 -14.32 -5.97 -9.81
C HIS A 23 -14.53 -5.29 -8.46
N ALA A 24 -13.46 -4.96 -7.73
CA ALA A 24 -13.55 -4.52 -6.34
C ALA A 24 -14.28 -5.55 -5.46
N ASP A 25 -14.13 -6.84 -5.76
CA ASP A 25 -14.72 -7.94 -4.99
C ASP A 25 -13.67 -8.65 -4.13
N VAL A 26 -13.80 -8.46 -2.82
CA VAL A 26 -12.90 -9.01 -1.80
C VAL A 26 -13.13 -10.51 -1.51
N SER A 27 -14.28 -11.06 -1.91
CA SER A 27 -14.78 -12.36 -1.42
C SER A 27 -13.87 -13.53 -1.78
N SER A 28 -13.36 -13.56 -3.01
CA SER A 28 -12.46 -14.60 -3.53
C SER A 28 -11.10 -14.53 -2.84
N MET A 29 -10.56 -13.33 -2.63
CA MET A 29 -9.30 -13.14 -1.91
C MET A 29 -9.42 -13.53 -0.42
N HIS A 30 -10.48 -13.07 0.25
CA HIS A 30 -10.77 -13.41 1.64
C HIS A 30 -10.82 -14.92 1.87
N SER A 31 -11.69 -15.61 1.12
CA SER A 31 -11.84 -17.06 1.26
C SER A 31 -10.55 -17.82 0.91
N THR A 32 -9.76 -17.32 -0.04
CA THR A 32 -8.47 -17.92 -0.41
C THR A 32 -7.45 -17.80 0.71
N ILE A 33 -7.29 -16.62 1.30
CA ILE A 33 -6.35 -16.38 2.42
C ILE A 33 -6.74 -17.22 3.64
N GLU A 34 -8.02 -17.18 4.03
CA GLU A 34 -8.54 -17.99 5.15
C GLU A 34 -8.27 -19.48 4.94
N ALA A 35 -8.53 -20.00 3.73
CA ALA A 35 -8.26 -21.40 3.41
C ALA A 35 -6.77 -21.73 3.51
N ILE A 36 -5.88 -20.89 2.96
CA ILE A 36 -4.43 -21.15 2.99
C ILE A 36 -3.90 -21.12 4.43
N VAL A 37 -4.24 -20.09 5.21
CA VAL A 37 -3.77 -19.94 6.60
C VAL A 37 -4.35 -21.03 7.50
N THR A 38 -5.60 -21.45 7.29
CA THR A 38 -6.20 -22.56 8.05
C THR A 38 -5.55 -23.91 7.72
N GLN A 39 -5.24 -24.16 6.44
CA GLN A 39 -4.62 -25.42 5.99
C GLN A 39 -3.14 -25.50 6.39
N ASN A 40 -2.42 -24.38 6.30
CA ASN A 40 -1.01 -24.29 6.64
C ASN A 40 -0.67 -22.94 7.28
N PRO A 41 -0.81 -22.81 8.62
CA PRO A 41 -0.50 -21.58 9.33
C PRO A 41 0.94 -21.07 9.14
N ALA A 42 1.89 -21.94 8.78
CA ALA A 42 3.27 -21.55 8.52
C ALA A 42 3.43 -20.65 7.29
N LEU A 43 2.44 -20.58 6.40
CA LEU A 43 2.44 -19.69 5.24
C LEU A 43 1.98 -18.27 5.57
N ALA A 44 1.44 -18.01 6.76
CA ALA A 44 0.87 -16.71 7.11
C ALA A 44 1.87 -15.55 6.96
N GLU A 45 3.13 -15.76 7.33
CA GLU A 45 4.19 -14.74 7.20
C GLU A 45 4.39 -14.29 5.74
N GLY A 46 4.45 -15.25 4.82
CA GLY A 46 4.60 -14.97 3.38
C GLY A 46 3.37 -14.31 2.74
N LEU A 47 2.25 -14.29 3.45
CA LEU A 47 0.99 -13.67 3.01
C LEU A 47 0.69 -12.37 3.72
N ALA A 48 1.51 -11.97 4.70
CA ALA A 48 1.17 -10.91 5.63
C ALA A 48 0.86 -9.57 4.94
N SER A 49 1.57 -9.23 3.86
CA SER A 49 1.32 -8.01 3.08
C SER A 49 -0.04 -8.04 2.37
N VAL A 50 -0.32 -9.07 1.59
CA VAL A 50 -1.59 -9.21 0.84
C VAL A 50 -2.78 -9.36 1.80
N TRP A 51 -2.58 -10.07 2.91
CA TRP A 51 -3.60 -10.21 3.95
C TRP A 51 -3.89 -8.87 4.63
N LEU A 52 -2.85 -8.09 4.93
CA LEU A 52 -3.03 -6.75 5.49
C LEU A 52 -3.78 -5.84 4.52
N ASP A 53 -3.38 -5.79 3.25
CA ASP A 53 -4.03 -4.95 2.23
C ASP A 53 -5.51 -5.32 2.05
N LEU A 54 -5.84 -6.62 2.05
CA LEU A 54 -7.23 -7.09 2.03
C LEU A 54 -7.99 -6.62 3.27
N ALA A 55 -7.45 -6.86 4.47
CA ALA A 55 -8.11 -6.49 5.72
C ALA A 55 -8.37 -4.97 5.82
N LEU A 56 -7.45 -4.16 5.30
CA LEU A 56 -7.61 -2.72 5.16
C LEU A 56 -8.73 -2.34 4.18
N CYS A 57 -8.83 -3.02 3.04
CA CYS A 57 -9.94 -2.84 2.08
C CYS A 57 -11.30 -3.21 2.70
N GLU A 58 -11.35 -4.31 3.44
CA GLU A 58 -12.56 -4.82 4.11
C GLU A 58 -12.95 -4.01 5.36
N ARG A 59 -12.04 -3.20 5.90
CA ARG A 59 -12.17 -2.55 7.21
C ARG A 59 -12.43 -3.57 8.33
N ASP A 60 -11.87 -4.77 8.19
CA ASP A 60 -11.99 -5.83 9.18
C ASP A 60 -10.84 -5.72 10.20
N HIS A 61 -11.17 -5.19 11.38
CA HIS A 61 -10.22 -5.03 12.47
C HIS A 61 -9.63 -6.36 12.95
N ALA A 62 -10.43 -7.43 13.00
CA ALA A 62 -9.97 -8.73 13.48
C ALA A 62 -9.06 -9.41 12.45
N SER A 63 -9.39 -9.28 11.16
CA SER A 63 -8.51 -9.72 10.08
C SER A 63 -7.21 -8.92 10.06
N ALA A 64 -7.28 -7.60 10.25
CA ALA A 64 -6.10 -6.72 10.31
C ALA A 64 -5.18 -7.06 11.48
N ASP A 65 -5.72 -7.38 12.65
CA ASP A 65 -4.92 -7.82 13.82
C ASP A 65 -4.23 -9.16 13.55
N ARG A 66 -4.91 -10.10 12.87
CA ARG A 66 -4.32 -11.40 12.49
C ARG A 66 -3.24 -11.23 11.42
N ALA A 67 -3.48 -10.42 10.40
CA ALA A 67 -2.49 -10.09 9.38
C ALA A 67 -1.27 -9.40 10.02
N LEU A 68 -1.50 -8.42 10.90
CA LEU A 68 -0.43 -7.78 11.66
C LEU A 68 0.33 -8.79 12.49
N ALA A 69 -0.31 -9.75 13.16
CA ALA A 69 0.39 -10.79 13.92
C ALA A 69 1.33 -11.66 13.04
N ALA A 70 1.04 -11.79 11.74
CA ALA A 70 1.88 -12.51 10.78
C ALA A 70 3.04 -11.68 10.20
N VAL A 71 3.03 -10.34 10.32
CA VAL A 71 4.13 -9.48 9.84
C VAL A 71 5.40 -9.71 10.67
N PRO A 72 6.58 -9.95 10.09
CA PRO A 72 7.83 -10.05 10.84
C PRO A 72 8.15 -8.82 11.69
N ALA A 73 9.05 -8.94 12.67
CA ALA A 73 9.39 -7.83 13.57
C ALA A 73 10.04 -6.66 12.81
N GLU A 74 10.85 -6.99 11.80
CA GLU A 74 11.49 -6.09 10.85
C GLU A 74 10.51 -5.47 9.84
N GLY A 75 9.26 -5.94 9.79
CA GLY A 75 8.28 -5.55 8.78
C GLY A 75 8.30 -6.46 7.55
N TYR A 76 7.84 -5.94 6.41
CA TYR A 76 7.87 -6.69 5.15
C TYR A 76 8.47 -5.86 4.01
N GLY A 77 9.02 -6.57 3.02
CA GLY A 77 9.53 -5.99 1.78
C GLY A 77 8.49 -6.08 0.66
N ASN A 78 8.47 -5.08 -0.22
CA ASN A 78 7.72 -5.10 -1.47
C ASN A 78 8.50 -4.33 -2.53
N GLU A 79 9.01 -4.97 -3.59
CA GLU A 79 9.71 -4.30 -4.69
C GLU A 79 10.80 -3.27 -4.26
N GLY A 80 11.60 -3.61 -3.24
CA GLY A 80 12.64 -2.72 -2.71
C GLY A 80 12.16 -1.68 -1.69
N PHE A 81 10.85 -1.57 -1.47
CA PHE A 81 10.27 -0.85 -0.33
C PHE A 81 10.33 -1.75 0.91
N THR A 82 10.66 -1.17 2.07
CA THR A 82 10.61 -1.87 3.36
C THR A 82 9.67 -1.13 4.27
N PHE A 83 8.56 -1.77 4.62
CA PHE A 83 7.53 -1.21 5.49
C PHE A 83 7.70 -1.76 6.90
N PRO A 84 8.08 -0.93 7.89
CA PRO A 84 8.19 -1.36 9.28
C PRO A 84 6.90 -1.99 9.81
N ARG A 85 7.01 -2.94 10.74
CA ARG A 85 5.83 -3.47 11.43
C ARG A 85 5.04 -2.35 12.14
N ALA A 86 5.74 -1.35 12.68
CA ALA A 86 5.13 -0.18 13.30
C ALA A 86 4.32 0.67 12.30
N TRP A 87 4.74 0.72 11.03
CA TRP A 87 3.98 1.36 9.95
C TRP A 87 2.66 0.62 9.72
N CYS A 88 2.69 -0.71 9.64
CA CYS A 88 1.49 -1.54 9.48
C CYS A 88 0.47 -1.28 10.60
N SER A 89 0.93 -1.28 11.86
CA SER A 89 0.09 -0.97 13.02
C SER A 89 -0.51 0.44 12.94
N ALA A 90 0.25 1.42 12.45
CA ALA A 90 -0.23 2.79 12.30
C ALA A 90 -1.32 2.92 11.22
N VAL A 91 -1.14 2.24 10.08
CA VAL A 91 -2.11 2.22 8.98
C VAL A 91 -3.41 1.54 9.41
N ILE A 92 -3.35 0.44 10.15
CA ILE A 92 -4.53 -0.22 10.75
C ILE A 92 -5.24 0.75 11.69
N ALA A 93 -4.51 1.33 12.65
CA ALA A 93 -5.09 2.26 13.62
C ALA A 93 -5.75 3.46 12.93
N ARG A 94 -5.10 4.03 11.91
CA ARG A 94 -5.66 5.11 11.10
C ARG A 94 -6.94 4.69 10.39
N THR A 95 -6.95 3.53 9.77
CA THR A 95 -8.08 2.98 9.00
C THR A 95 -9.33 2.80 9.87
N HIS A 96 -9.15 2.54 11.17
CA HIS A 96 -10.22 2.41 12.15
C HIS A 96 -10.46 3.67 12.99
N GLY A 97 -9.92 4.83 12.60
CA GLY A 97 -10.14 6.10 13.30
C GLY A 97 -9.46 6.22 14.67
N ASN A 98 -8.52 5.32 15.00
CA ASN A 98 -7.71 5.39 16.21
C ASN A 98 -6.52 6.32 15.98
N GLU A 99 -6.75 7.63 16.06
CA GLU A 99 -5.72 8.66 15.83
C GLU A 99 -4.54 8.55 16.80
N VAL A 100 -4.80 8.19 18.07
CA VAL A 100 -3.74 8.02 19.08
C VAL A 100 -2.83 6.85 18.73
N GLY A 101 -3.43 5.71 18.35
CA GLY A 101 -2.68 4.54 17.89
C GLY A 101 -1.92 4.80 16.59
N ALA A 102 -2.55 5.49 15.63
CA ALA A 102 -1.93 5.86 14.37
C ALA A 102 -0.68 6.73 14.60
N ARG A 103 -0.81 7.79 15.41
CA ARG A 103 0.31 8.68 15.73
C ARG A 103 1.44 7.95 16.45
N ALA A 104 1.11 7.06 17.40
CA ALA A 104 2.11 6.26 18.10
C ALA A 104 2.86 5.33 17.14
N GLY A 105 2.13 4.61 16.28
CA GLY A 105 2.71 3.70 15.28
C GLY A 105 3.59 4.43 14.26
N PHE A 106 3.11 5.53 13.67
CA PHE A 106 3.91 6.30 12.72
C PHE A 106 5.15 6.91 13.38
N THR A 107 5.06 7.35 14.64
CA THR A 107 6.23 7.85 15.38
C THR A 107 7.29 6.77 15.55
N ALA A 108 6.89 5.55 15.92
CA ALA A 108 7.80 4.41 16.03
C ALA A 108 8.39 4.02 14.66
N ALA A 109 7.56 3.95 13.61
CA ALA A 109 7.99 3.67 12.24
C ALA A 109 9.02 4.68 11.75
N ARG A 110 8.85 5.97 12.07
CA ARG A 110 9.78 7.05 11.70
C ARG A 110 11.16 6.84 12.31
N VAL A 111 11.23 6.37 13.56
CA VAL A 111 12.51 6.07 14.22
C VAL A 111 13.25 4.95 13.50
N GLU A 112 12.54 3.94 13.03
CA GLU A 112 13.11 2.81 12.27
C GLU A 112 13.56 3.24 10.87
N ALA A 113 12.69 3.93 10.12
CA ALA A 113 13.02 4.47 8.79
C ALA A 113 14.22 5.42 8.83
N ALA A 114 14.29 6.30 9.85
CA ALA A 114 15.43 7.20 10.04
C ALA A 114 16.75 6.48 10.37
N LYS A 115 16.71 5.27 10.94
CA LYS A 115 17.91 4.44 11.12
C LYS A 115 18.43 3.95 9.77
N PHE A 116 17.55 3.37 8.97
CA PHE A 116 17.87 2.88 7.63
C PHE A 116 18.43 3.99 6.71
N MET A 117 17.83 5.18 6.77
CA MET A 117 18.24 6.31 5.92
C MET A 117 19.63 6.87 6.24
N ARG A 118 20.17 6.67 7.44
CA ARG A 118 21.56 7.05 7.73
C ARG A 118 22.58 6.21 6.96
N ASP A 119 22.24 4.96 6.69
CA ASP A 119 23.14 4.03 6.00
C ASP A 119 22.99 4.15 4.48
N GLN A 120 21.82 4.59 3.98
CA GLN A 120 21.52 4.72 2.54
C GLN A 120 20.76 6.01 2.18
N PRO A 121 21.35 7.21 2.34
CA PRO A 121 20.64 8.49 2.23
C PRO A 121 20.11 8.85 0.82
N ILE A 122 20.44 8.06 -0.22
CA ILE A 122 20.08 8.32 -1.63
C ILE A 122 19.29 7.13 -2.19
N TYR A 123 18.49 6.46 -1.36
CA TYR A 123 17.65 5.34 -1.80
C TYR A 123 16.18 5.77 -1.91
N GLY A 124 15.68 5.86 -3.15
CA GLY A 124 14.34 6.37 -3.49
C GLY A 124 13.20 5.66 -2.72
N PRO A 125 13.08 4.32 -2.76
CA PRO A 125 12.03 3.60 -2.04
C PRO A 125 12.00 3.90 -0.54
N ALA A 126 13.15 3.99 0.13
CA ALA A 126 13.20 4.32 1.55
C ALA A 126 12.80 5.78 1.85
N LEU A 127 13.16 6.73 1.00
CA LEU A 127 12.67 8.11 1.10
C LEU A 127 11.14 8.17 0.92
N CYS A 128 10.59 7.36 0.04
CA CYS A 128 9.15 7.30 -0.16
C CYS A 128 8.41 6.75 1.06
N VAL A 129 8.92 5.68 1.69
CA VAL A 129 8.37 5.14 2.94
C VAL A 129 8.45 6.18 4.06
N LEU A 130 9.55 6.94 4.16
CA LEU A 130 9.66 8.05 5.12
C LEU A 130 8.60 9.13 4.85
N GLY A 131 8.40 9.51 3.59
CA GLY A 131 7.39 10.50 3.22
C GLY A 131 5.97 10.06 3.56
N LEU A 132 5.65 8.78 3.37
CA LEU A 132 4.39 8.18 3.78
C LEU A 132 4.18 8.23 5.31
N ILE A 133 5.24 7.92 6.09
CA ILE A 133 5.25 8.03 7.56
C ILE A 133 5.02 9.48 7.99
N ASP A 134 5.73 10.42 7.39
CA ASP A 134 5.65 11.84 7.74
C ASP A 134 4.29 12.43 7.33
N ALA A 135 3.67 11.97 6.24
CA ALA A 135 2.30 12.30 5.88
C ALA A 135 1.30 11.79 6.95
N GLY A 136 1.48 10.56 7.44
CA GLY A 136 0.69 10.00 8.54
C GLY A 136 0.83 10.75 9.87
N LEU A 137 1.95 11.44 10.08
CA LEU A 137 2.21 12.30 11.24
C LEU A 137 1.73 13.74 11.06
N GLY A 138 1.24 14.11 9.88
CA GLY A 138 0.86 15.49 9.55
C GLY A 138 2.04 16.42 9.27
N ARG A 139 3.23 15.88 9.00
CA ARG A 139 4.46 16.62 8.67
C ARG A 139 4.51 16.90 7.16
N LYS A 140 3.62 17.81 6.73
CA LYS A 140 3.28 17.98 5.32
C LYS A 140 4.49 18.34 4.44
N GLU A 141 5.29 19.32 4.87
CA GLU A 141 6.42 19.82 4.09
C GLU A 141 7.49 18.75 3.90
N GLU A 142 7.84 18.03 4.98
CA GLU A 142 8.79 16.91 4.92
C GLU A 142 8.26 15.78 4.03
N ALA A 143 7.01 15.36 4.25
CA ALA A 143 6.40 14.27 3.51
C ALA A 143 6.41 14.48 2.00
N ILE A 144 5.98 15.67 1.56
CA ILE A 144 5.95 16.04 0.14
C ILE A 144 7.37 16.16 -0.42
N GLY A 145 8.30 16.77 0.34
CA GLY A 145 9.69 16.90 -0.06
C GLY A 145 10.36 15.54 -0.29
N GLU A 146 10.16 14.61 0.62
CA GLU A 146 10.68 13.24 0.57
C GLU A 146 10.09 12.44 -0.59
N GLY A 147 8.77 12.47 -0.77
CA GLY A 147 8.10 11.79 -1.87
C GLY A 147 8.53 12.30 -3.25
N ARG A 148 8.61 13.63 -3.44
CA ARG A 148 9.10 14.21 -4.71
C ARG A 148 10.54 13.82 -4.97
N ARG A 149 11.40 13.86 -3.94
CA ARG A 149 12.79 13.46 -4.08
C ARG A 149 12.94 11.99 -4.43
N ALA A 150 12.08 11.11 -3.90
CA ALA A 150 12.08 9.70 -4.25
C ALA A 150 11.82 9.49 -5.75
N VAL A 151 10.81 10.15 -6.31
CA VAL A 151 10.49 10.11 -7.76
C VAL A 151 11.63 10.66 -8.61
N GLU A 152 12.30 11.74 -8.19
CA GLU A 152 13.46 12.29 -8.90
C GLU A 152 14.65 11.33 -8.94
N LEU A 153 14.89 10.59 -7.86
CA LEU A 153 16.02 9.67 -7.76
C LEU A 153 15.83 8.44 -8.64
N LEU A 154 14.60 7.89 -8.64
CA LEU A 154 14.24 6.68 -9.37
C LEU A 154 12.99 6.93 -10.25
N PRO A 155 13.13 7.70 -11.34
CA PRO A 155 12.02 7.94 -12.26
C PRO A 155 11.70 6.68 -13.09
N VAL A 156 10.51 6.66 -13.68
CA VAL A 156 10.02 5.58 -14.58
C VAL A 156 10.99 5.26 -15.71
N SER A 157 11.76 6.25 -16.19
CA SER A 157 12.77 6.05 -17.23
C SER A 157 13.99 5.24 -16.80
N LYS A 158 14.26 5.13 -15.48
CA LYS A 158 15.33 4.30 -14.93
C LYS A 158 14.82 2.94 -14.47
N ASP A 159 13.65 2.93 -13.85
CA ASP A 159 12.99 1.71 -13.37
C ASP A 159 11.49 1.91 -13.55
N ALA A 160 10.92 1.23 -14.55
CA ALA A 160 9.52 1.41 -14.91
C ALA A 160 8.55 0.89 -13.83
N ILE A 161 8.97 -0.11 -13.05
CA ILE A 161 8.13 -0.74 -12.03
C ILE A 161 8.17 0.15 -10.77
N ASN A 162 9.36 0.37 -10.22
CA ASN A 162 9.49 1.14 -8.98
C ASN A 162 9.22 2.62 -9.20
N GLY A 163 9.53 3.16 -10.38
CA GLY A 163 9.20 4.54 -10.72
C GLY A 163 7.69 4.80 -10.73
N ALA A 164 6.89 3.84 -11.21
CA ALA A 164 5.43 3.95 -11.16
C ALA A 164 4.90 3.86 -9.72
N LEU A 165 5.41 2.91 -8.91
CA LEU A 165 5.07 2.79 -7.48
C LEU A 165 5.40 4.06 -6.70
N LEU A 166 6.52 4.72 -7.00
CA LEU A 166 6.90 5.99 -6.37
C LEU A 166 5.93 7.12 -6.70
N ILE A 167 5.41 7.18 -7.94
CA ILE A 167 4.39 8.17 -8.32
C ILE A 167 3.06 7.87 -7.62
N GLU A 168 2.67 6.60 -7.53
CA GLU A 168 1.48 6.16 -6.78
C GLU A 168 1.58 6.59 -5.31
N TYR A 169 2.67 6.25 -4.62
CA TYR A 169 2.84 6.63 -3.22
C TYR A 169 2.99 8.14 -3.02
N LEU A 170 3.57 8.87 -3.98
CA LEU A 170 3.54 10.34 -3.95
C LEU A 170 2.10 10.88 -3.99
N ALA A 171 1.23 10.26 -4.79
CA ALA A 171 -0.19 10.60 -4.78
C ALA A 171 -0.84 10.33 -3.41
N VAL A 172 -0.52 9.20 -2.77
CA VAL A 172 -0.98 8.87 -1.41
C VAL A 172 -0.48 9.91 -0.39
N ILE A 173 0.80 10.30 -0.46
CA ILE A 173 1.39 11.35 0.39
C ILE A 173 0.60 12.65 0.26
N TYR A 174 0.38 13.13 -0.96
CA TYR A 174 -0.41 14.34 -1.20
C TYR A 174 -1.83 14.23 -0.63
N ALA A 175 -2.51 13.10 -0.88
CA ALA A 175 -3.86 12.85 -0.38
C ALA A 175 -3.90 12.91 1.16
N TRP A 176 -2.92 12.30 1.81
CA TRP A 176 -2.81 12.27 3.28
C TRP A 176 -2.44 13.63 3.88
N CYS A 177 -1.72 14.46 3.14
CA CYS A 177 -1.44 15.85 3.49
C CYS A 177 -2.59 16.83 3.13
N GLY A 178 -3.72 16.32 2.63
CA GLY A 178 -4.88 17.12 2.22
C GLY A 178 -4.69 17.91 0.92
N ASP A 179 -3.61 17.66 0.18
CA ASP A 179 -3.33 18.29 -1.11
C ASP A 179 -3.97 17.50 -2.25
N LYS A 180 -5.30 17.63 -2.36
CA LYS A 180 -6.09 16.84 -3.32
C LYS A 180 -5.71 17.12 -4.77
N ASP A 181 -5.31 18.34 -5.08
CA ASP A 181 -4.99 18.75 -6.45
C ASP A 181 -3.78 17.99 -6.98
N HIS A 182 -2.67 18.01 -6.23
CA HIS A 182 -1.47 17.28 -6.62
C HIS A 182 -1.65 15.76 -6.50
N ALA A 183 -2.44 15.27 -5.53
CA ALA A 183 -2.76 13.85 -5.43
C ALA A 183 -3.45 13.33 -6.70
N ILE A 184 -4.44 14.07 -7.20
CA ILE A 184 -5.20 13.71 -8.40
C ILE A 184 -4.34 13.85 -9.66
N GLU A 185 -3.44 14.85 -9.72
CA GLU A 185 -2.47 14.98 -10.81
C GLU A 185 -1.54 13.76 -10.90
N GLN A 186 -0.95 13.34 -9.77
CA GLN A 186 -0.08 12.15 -9.74
C GLN A 186 -0.85 10.86 -10.06
N LEU A 187 -2.09 10.74 -9.57
CA LEU A 187 -2.96 9.61 -9.93
C LEU A 187 -3.22 9.55 -11.43
N ALA A 188 -3.54 10.68 -12.06
CA ALA A 188 -3.78 10.72 -13.50
C ALA A 188 -2.56 10.25 -14.30
N ILE A 189 -1.34 10.66 -13.89
CA ILE A 189 -0.09 10.21 -14.50
C ILE A 189 0.07 8.70 -14.38
N VAL A 190 -0.04 8.14 -13.18
CA VAL A 190 0.24 6.71 -12.95
C VAL A 190 -0.82 5.81 -13.58
N THR A 191 -2.06 6.29 -13.75
CA THR A 191 -3.12 5.54 -14.45
C THR A 191 -3.02 5.56 -15.98
N ASP A 192 -2.24 6.48 -16.56
CA ASP A 192 -2.02 6.55 -18.02
C ASP A 192 -0.84 5.68 -18.48
N MET A 193 -0.18 4.97 -17.56
CA MET A 193 0.92 4.05 -17.83
C MET A 193 0.68 2.69 -17.17
N PRO A 194 1.37 1.62 -17.61
CA PRO A 194 1.34 0.35 -16.89
C PRO A 194 1.81 0.56 -15.44
N SER A 195 0.93 0.29 -14.47
CA SER A 195 1.18 0.46 -13.05
C SER A 195 0.34 -0.52 -12.22
N SER A 196 0.59 -0.56 -10.92
CA SER A 196 -0.19 -1.31 -9.92
C SER A 196 -1.57 -0.71 -9.63
N VAL A 197 -1.81 0.54 -10.02
CA VAL A 197 -3.08 1.23 -9.74
C VAL A 197 -4.20 0.62 -10.58
N ASN A 198 -5.23 0.13 -9.90
CA ASN A 198 -6.37 -0.53 -10.51
C ASN A 198 -7.69 -0.09 -9.87
N TYR A 199 -8.81 -0.49 -10.48
CA TYR A 199 -10.15 -0.08 -10.04
C TYR A 199 -10.44 -0.49 -8.60
N GLY A 200 -10.19 -1.75 -8.25
CA GLY A 200 -10.40 -2.28 -6.91
C GLY A 200 -9.64 -1.54 -5.84
N GLN A 201 -8.36 -1.27 -6.11
CA GLN A 201 -7.48 -0.53 -5.21
C GLN A 201 -8.00 0.90 -4.96
N LEU A 202 -8.34 1.67 -6.01
CA LEU A 202 -8.88 3.02 -5.82
C LEU A 202 -10.26 3.00 -5.14
N LYS A 203 -11.08 1.98 -5.42
CA LYS A 203 -12.44 1.88 -4.89
C LYS A 203 -12.46 1.51 -3.41
N LEU A 204 -11.60 0.61 -2.96
CA LEU A 204 -11.67 -0.02 -1.64
C LEU A 204 -10.60 0.51 -0.67
N HIS A 205 -9.37 0.67 -1.13
CA HIS A 205 -8.23 0.84 -0.24
C HIS A 205 -8.28 2.17 0.55
N PRO A 206 -8.02 2.17 1.87
CA PRO A 206 -8.11 3.36 2.73
C PRO A 206 -7.18 4.51 2.38
N TYR A 207 -6.11 4.26 1.62
CA TYR A 207 -5.20 5.30 1.18
C TYR A 207 -5.92 6.44 0.46
N TRP A 208 -6.99 6.10 -0.26
CA TRP A 208 -7.74 7.01 -1.12
C TRP A 208 -8.96 7.63 -0.44
N ASP A 209 -9.26 7.28 0.82
CA ASP A 209 -10.36 7.87 1.59
C ASP A 209 -10.39 9.41 1.53
N PRO A 210 -9.26 10.13 1.63
CA PRO A 210 -9.27 11.60 1.57
C PRO A 210 -9.73 12.18 0.21
N LEU A 211 -9.65 11.42 -0.88
CA LEU A 211 -10.01 11.85 -2.23
C LEU A 211 -11.46 11.50 -2.60
N ARG A 212 -12.09 10.54 -1.90
CA ARG A 212 -13.46 10.12 -2.19
C ARG A 212 -14.43 11.30 -2.10
N GLY A 213 -15.34 11.38 -3.06
CA GLY A 213 -16.26 12.50 -3.22
C GLY A 213 -15.70 13.71 -3.99
N ASP A 214 -14.41 13.75 -4.34
CA ASP A 214 -13.91 14.69 -5.36
C ASP A 214 -14.30 14.20 -6.76
N PRO A 215 -15.06 14.97 -7.56
CA PRO A 215 -15.51 14.53 -8.89
C PRO A 215 -14.39 14.13 -9.84
N ARG A 216 -13.19 14.70 -9.70
CA ARG A 216 -12.04 14.38 -10.55
C ARG A 216 -11.47 13.00 -10.20
N PHE A 217 -11.42 12.66 -8.91
CA PHE A 217 -11.03 11.33 -8.44
C PHE A 217 -12.04 10.28 -8.90
N GLU A 218 -13.35 10.54 -8.69
CA GLU A 218 -14.40 9.60 -9.12
C GLU A 218 -14.39 9.35 -10.63
N LYS A 219 -13.99 10.35 -11.43
CA LYS A 219 -13.79 10.19 -12.88
C LYS A 219 -12.64 9.23 -13.20
N ILE A 220 -11.51 9.30 -12.48
CA ILE A 220 -10.40 8.36 -12.65
C ILE A 220 -10.85 6.95 -12.28
N VAL A 221 -11.52 6.78 -11.14
CA VAL A 221 -12.08 5.49 -10.70
C VAL A 221 -13.01 4.91 -11.77
N ALA A 222 -13.96 5.71 -12.27
CA ALA A 222 -14.91 5.28 -13.30
C ALA A 222 -14.22 4.88 -14.62
N SER A 223 -13.09 5.51 -14.96
CA SER A 223 -12.33 5.17 -16.17
C SER A 223 -11.65 3.81 -16.11
N LEU A 224 -11.35 3.32 -14.91
CA LEU A 224 -10.74 2.01 -14.67
C LEU A 224 -11.77 0.90 -14.44
N ALA A 225 -13.05 1.26 -14.24
CA ALA A 225 -14.09 0.29 -13.96
C ALA A 225 -14.24 -0.74 -15.10
N PRO A 226 -14.57 -2.01 -14.78
CA PRO A 226 -14.95 -3.00 -15.77
C PRO A 226 -15.99 -2.46 -16.76
N LYS A 227 -15.79 -2.76 -18.04
CA LYS A 227 -16.77 -2.48 -19.10
C LYS A 227 -17.65 -3.69 -19.35
#